data_AF-A0A2U3EYW1-F1
#
_entry.id   AF-A0A2U3EYW1-F1
#
_cell.length_a   1.000
_cell.length_b   1.000
_cell.length_c   1.000
_cell.angle_alpha   90.00
_cell.angle_beta   90.00
_cell.angle_gamma   90.00
#
_symmetry.space_group_name_H-M   'P 1'
#
loop_
_entity.id
_entity.type
_entity.pdbx_description
1 polymer ?
#
loop_
_entity_poly.entity_id
_entity_poly.type
_entity_poly.pdbx_seq_one_letter_code
_entity_poly.pdbx_strand_id
1 'polypeptide(L)'
;MKVITLNSHYLELVDKYYSAKGFGGLIAAIGFFGFSLFYLVVLIGTIPYLRWKFSGSEKELLIFTLMLVPAILFSFKLLKTEWFAWTHYPIRFDRKNRLVHVFRLN
;
A
#
# COMPACT_ATOMS: atom_id res chain seq x y z
N MET A 1 -9.16 -7.51 -19.74
CA MET A 1 -7.75 -7.82 -20.08
C MET A 1 -7.23 -6.70 -20.96
N LYS A 2 -6.03 -6.19 -20.70
CA LYS A 2 -5.40 -5.12 -21.50
C LYS A 2 -4.22 -5.73 -22.27
N VAL A 3 -4.03 -5.33 -23.52
CA VAL A 3 -2.89 -5.74 -24.35
C VAL A 3 -1.76 -4.75 -24.12
N ILE A 4 -0.56 -5.25 -23.81
CA ILE A 4 0.63 -4.40 -23.66
C ILE A 4 1.27 -4.20 -25.02
N THR A 5 1.56 -5.31 -25.70
CA THR A 5 2.18 -5.32 -27.02
C THR A 5 1.56 -6.43 -27.87
N LEU A 6 1.45 -6.15 -29.18
CA LEU A 6 0.96 -7.11 -30.16
C LEU A 6 1.89 -7.04 -31.38
N ASN A 7 2.49 -8.18 -31.71
CA ASN A 7 3.35 -8.35 -32.87
C ASN A 7 2.89 -9.60 -33.65
N SER A 8 3.35 -9.76 -34.89
CA SER A 8 3.07 -10.94 -35.72
C SER A 8 3.55 -12.25 -35.08
N HIS A 9 4.58 -12.17 -34.23
CA HIS A 9 5.19 -13.33 -33.57
C HIS A 9 4.66 -13.61 -32.16
N TYR A 10 4.29 -12.58 -31.39
CA TYR A 10 3.89 -12.74 -30.00
C TYR A 10 2.86 -11.69 -29.56
N LEU A 11 2.14 -12.03 -28.50
CA LEU A 11 1.11 -11.19 -27.91
C LEU A 11 1.30 -11.18 -26.38
N GLU A 12 1.46 -9.98 -25.82
CA GLU A 12 1.62 -9.78 -24.37
C GLU A 12 0.36 -9.19 -23.76
N LEU A 13 -0.18 -9.91 -22.79
CA LEU A 13 -1.36 -9.50 -22.03
C LEU A 13 -1.01 -9.16 -20.60
N VAL A 14 -1.74 -8.19 -20.06
CA VAL A 14 -1.80 -7.94 -18.63
C VAL A 14 -2.71 -8.97 -17.96
N ASP A 15 -2.24 -9.58 -16.88
CA ASP A 15 -3.03 -10.46 -16.04
C ASP A 15 -4.34 -9.81 -15.54
N LYS A 16 -5.40 -10.63 -15.42
CA LYS A 16 -6.75 -10.19 -15.03
C LYS A 16 -6.76 -9.53 -13.64
N TYR A 17 -5.96 -10.04 -12.71
CA TYR A 17 -5.90 -9.56 -11.33
C TYR A 17 -5.20 -8.20 -11.20
N TYR A 18 -4.52 -7.73 -12.25
CA TYR A 18 -3.92 -6.40 -12.25
C TYR A 18 -4.95 -5.27 -12.23
N SER A 19 -6.17 -5.49 -12.75
CA SER A 19 -7.17 -4.40 -12.82
C SER A 19 -7.68 -3.94 -11.45
N ALA A 20 -7.60 -4.79 -10.43
CA ALA A 20 -8.02 -4.47 -9.07
C ALA A 20 -6.83 -4.01 -8.19
N LYS A 21 -5.59 -4.24 -8.65
CA LYS A 21 -4.38 -3.72 -8.01
C LYS A 21 -4.36 -2.21 -8.08
N GLY A 22 -3.93 -1.56 -6.99
CA GLY A 22 -3.83 -0.10 -6.90
C GLY A 22 -4.95 0.58 -6.10
N PHE A 23 -6.19 0.09 -6.11
CA PHE A 23 -7.24 0.68 -5.24
C PHE A 23 -6.95 0.40 -3.77
N GLY A 24 -6.52 -0.82 -3.45
CA GLY A 24 -6.03 -1.18 -2.11
C GLY A 24 -4.81 -0.34 -1.69
N GLY A 25 -3.87 -0.13 -2.62
CA GLY A 25 -2.72 0.75 -2.40
C GLY A 25 -3.11 2.21 -2.13
N LEU A 26 -4.14 2.73 -2.82
CA LEU A 26 -4.64 4.09 -2.62
C LEU A 26 -5.29 4.25 -1.24
N ILE A 27 -6.14 3.30 -0.82
CA ILE A 27 -6.72 3.30 0.54
C ILE A 27 -5.63 3.20 1.60
N ALA A 28 -4.65 2.31 1.40
CA ALA A 28 -3.52 2.16 2.32
C ALA A 28 -2.68 3.44 2.40
N ALA A 29 -2.49 4.15 1.29
CA ALA A 29 -1.77 5.42 1.24
C ALA A 29 -2.53 6.51 2.01
N ILE A 30 -3.83 6.69 1.75
CA ILE A 30 -4.66 7.65 2.49
C ILE A 30 -4.65 7.33 3.99
N GLY A 31 -4.76 6.06 4.37
CA GLY A 31 -4.67 5.63 5.76
C GLY A 31 -3.33 5.98 6.38
N PHE A 32 -2.22 5.61 5.73
CA PHE A 32 -0.88 5.86 6.26
C PHE A 32 -0.58 7.35 6.44
N PHE A 33 -0.79 8.16 5.40
CA PHE A 33 -0.54 9.60 5.47
C PHE A 33 -1.54 10.32 6.39
N GLY A 34 -2.82 9.91 6.37
CA GLY A 34 -3.86 10.48 7.21
C GLY A 34 -3.61 10.23 8.70
N PHE A 35 -3.37 8.97 9.10
CA PHE A 35 -3.07 8.65 10.49
C PHE A 35 -1.74 9.25 10.96
N SER A 36 -0.71 9.27 10.10
CA SER A 36 0.58 9.90 10.42
C SER A 36 0.44 11.41 10.64
N LEU A 37 -0.28 12.11 9.76
CA LEU A 37 -0.53 13.54 9.90
C LEU A 37 -1.34 13.85 11.16
N PHE A 38 -2.41 13.07 11.40
CA PHE A 38 -3.23 13.24 12.59
C PHE A 38 -2.41 13.02 13.88
N TYR A 39 -1.55 12.00 13.90
CA TYR A 39 -0.66 11.75 15.02
C TYR A 39 0.33 12.90 15.25
N LEU A 40 0.89 13.51 14.19
CA LEU A 40 1.74 14.69 14.32
C LEU A 40 1.00 15.88 14.92
N VAL A 41 -0.25 16.12 14.52
CA VAL A 41 -1.08 17.19 15.09
C VAL A 41 -1.30 16.96 16.58
N VAL A 42 -1.62 15.73 16.99
CA VAL A 42 -1.75 15.37 18.40
C VAL A 42 -0.45 15.64 19.16
N LEU A 43 0.70 15.19 18.63
CA LEU A 43 2.00 15.42 19.27
C LEU A 43 2.31 16.92 19.45
N ILE A 44 2.13 17.72 18.40
CA ILE A 44 2.37 19.18 18.47
C ILE A 44 1.42 19.84 19.48
N GLY A 45 0.17 19.39 19.54
CA GLY A 45 -0.84 19.91 20.45
C GLY A 45 -0.61 19.51 21.91
N THR A 46 -0.01 18.35 22.19
CA THR A 46 0.15 17.84 23.56
C THR A 46 1.54 18.07 24.15
N ILE A 47 2.61 17.93 23.35
CA ILE A 47 4.02 17.97 23.83
C ILE A 47 4.35 19.25 24.63
N PRO A 48 3.97 20.46 24.18
CA PRO A 48 4.29 21.70 24.91
C PRO A 48 3.65 21.78 26.30
N TYR A 49 2.58 21.01 26.55
CA TYR A 49 1.80 21.03 27.79
C TYR A 49 2.07 19.81 28.67
N LEU A 50 3.04 18.95 28.33
CA LEU A 50 3.43 17.84 29.18
C LEU A 50 4.07 18.35 30.47
N ARG A 51 3.46 17.99 31.60
CA ARG A 51 3.99 18.34 32.94
C ARG A 51 4.56 17.13 33.67
N TRP A 52 4.57 15.96 33.04
CA TRP A 52 5.03 14.67 33.57
C TRP A 52 4.41 14.37 34.95
N LYS A 53 3.10 14.61 35.05
CA LYS A 53 2.30 14.41 36.28
C LYS A 53 1.17 13.41 36.11
N PHE A 54 1.12 12.70 34.97
CA PHE A 54 0.00 11.85 34.56
C PHE A 54 -1.33 12.61 34.55
N SER A 55 -1.27 13.87 34.10
CA SER A 55 -2.43 14.76 33.92
C SER A 55 -3.29 14.32 32.72
N GLY A 56 -4.41 15.03 32.47
CA GLY A 56 -5.33 14.75 31.36
C GLY A 56 -4.65 14.69 29.99
N SER A 57 -3.76 15.64 29.68
CA SER A 57 -3.03 15.70 28.41
C SER A 57 -2.11 14.50 28.16
N GLU A 58 -1.52 13.93 29.22
CA GLU A 58 -0.67 12.74 29.12
C GLU A 58 -1.49 11.47 28.89
N LYS A 59 -2.68 11.38 29.51
CA LYS A 59 -3.63 10.28 29.27
C LYS A 59 -4.19 10.30 27.85
N GLU A 60 -4.54 11.49 27.35
CA GLU A 60 -4.97 11.68 25.97
C GLU A 60 -3.89 11.24 24.98
N LEU A 61 -2.65 11.69 25.18
CA LEU A 61 -1.52 11.28 24.35
C LEU A 61 -1.32 9.75 24.36
N LEU A 62 -1.46 9.10 25.52
CA LEU A 62 -1.32 7.64 25.67
C LEU A 62 -2.43 6.88 24.92
N ILE A 63 -3.68 7.34 25.01
CA ILE A 63 -4.80 6.75 24.28
C ILE A 63 -4.62 6.90 22.77
N PHE A 64 -4.27 8.10 22.31
CA PHE A 64 -4.05 8.36 20.89
C PHE A 64 -2.84 7.58 20.34
N THR A 65 -1.75 7.46 21.09
CA THR A 65 -0.61 6.62 20.70
C THR A 65 -1.02 5.15 20.58
N LEU A 66 -1.72 4.61 21.58
CA LEU A 66 -2.13 3.20 21.58
C LEU A 66 -3.05 2.87 20.39
N MET A 67 -3.89 3.82 19.94
CA MET A 67 -4.79 3.62 18.81
C MET A 67 -4.12 3.89 17.44
N LEU A 68 -3.34 4.97 17.32
CA LEU A 68 -2.83 5.44 16.03
C LEU A 68 -1.57 4.69 15.59
N VAL A 69 -0.67 4.31 16.50
CA VAL A 69 0.55 3.57 16.17
C VAL A 69 0.25 2.24 15.46
N PRO A 70 -0.64 1.35 15.96
CA PRO A 70 -0.95 0.11 15.25
C PRO A 70 -1.66 0.37 13.92
N ALA A 71 -2.50 1.41 13.82
CA ALA A 71 -3.14 1.79 12.57
C ALA A 71 -2.11 2.21 11.51
N ILE A 72 -1.13 3.05 11.87
CA ILE A 72 -0.03 3.47 10.98
C ILE A 72 0.79 2.26 10.53
N LEU A 73 1.16 1.36 11.45
CA LEU A 73 1.94 0.16 11.15
C LEU A 73 1.18 -0.78 10.20
N PHE A 74 -0.12 -0.96 10.43
CA PHE A 74 -0.97 -1.79 9.57
C PHE A 74 -1.12 -1.19 8.18
N SER A 75 -1.42 0.11 8.07
CA SER A 75 -1.50 0.81 6.79
C SER A 75 -0.18 0.76 6.03
N PHE A 76 0.96 0.91 6.73
CA PHE A 76 2.28 0.79 6.12
C PHE A 76 2.58 -0.61 5.61
N LYS A 77 2.17 -1.65 6.35
CA LYS A 77 2.31 -3.05 5.91
C LYS A 77 1.52 -3.31 4.63
N LEU A 78 0.29 -2.81 4.53
CA LEU A 78 -0.54 -2.91 3.32
C LEU A 78 0.05 -2.10 2.15
N LEU A 79 0.58 -0.91 2.43
CA LEU A 79 1.26 -0.10 1.43
C LEU A 79 2.45 -0.85 0.85
N LYS A 80 3.24 -1.51 1.71
CA LYS A 80 4.40 -2.29 1.29
C LYS A 80 4.03 -3.42 0.33
N THR A 81 2.90 -4.10 0.58
CA THR A 81 2.46 -5.20 -0.28
C THR A 81 2.00 -4.75 -1.66
N GLU A 82 1.47 -3.54 -1.80
CA GLU A 82 0.95 -3.02 -3.08
C GLU A 82 2.02 -2.24 -3.86
N TRP A 83 2.79 -1.36 -3.20
CA TRP A 83 3.72 -0.44 -3.87
C TRP A 83 5.07 -1.07 -4.23
N PHE A 84 5.54 -2.06 -3.46
CA PHE A 84 6.78 -2.79 -3.80
C PHE A 84 6.50 -4.06 -4.60
N ALA A 85 5.24 -4.34 -4.94
CA ALA A 85 4.90 -5.42 -5.85
C ALA A 85 5.04 -4.96 -7.30
N TRP A 86 5.33 -5.92 -8.18
CA TRP A 86 5.39 -5.67 -9.61
C TRP A 86 4.10 -5.04 -10.13
N THR A 87 4.25 -3.88 -10.76
CA THR A 87 3.26 -3.30 -11.67
C THR A 87 3.17 -4.28 -12.85
N HIS A 88 2.06 -4.83 -13.28
CA HIS A 88 1.97 -5.75 -14.42
C HIS A 88 2.66 -7.12 -14.22
N TYR A 89 1.84 -8.18 -14.26
CA TYR A 89 2.31 -9.55 -14.44
C TYR A 89 2.01 -9.95 -15.90
N PRO A 90 2.99 -9.86 -16.81
CA PRO A 90 2.75 -10.12 -18.21
C PRO A 90 2.58 -11.62 -18.48
N ILE A 91 1.62 -11.95 -19.33
CA ILE A 91 1.46 -13.29 -19.92
C ILE A 91 1.80 -13.14 -21.41
N ARG A 92 2.82 -13.87 -21.88
CA ARG A 92 3.25 -13.82 -23.28
C ARG A 92 2.80 -15.08 -24.01
N PHE A 93 2.05 -14.90 -25.09
CA PHE A 93 1.68 -15.94 -26.03
C PHE A 93 2.63 -15.91 -27.22
N ASP A 94 3.43 -16.96 -27.41
CA ASP A 94 4.31 -17.12 -28.55
C ASP A 94 3.61 -17.95 -29.64
N ARG A 95 3.31 -17.31 -30.77
CA ARG A 95 2.62 -17.95 -31.90
C ARG A 95 3.53 -18.90 -32.67
N LYS A 96 4.83 -18.59 -32.74
CA LYS A 96 5.81 -19.34 -33.54
C LYS A 96 6.12 -20.69 -32.87
N ASN A 97 6.35 -20.66 -31.55
CA ASN A 97 6.65 -21.85 -30.78
C ASN A 97 5.40 -22.55 -30.20
N ARG A 98 4.23 -21.91 -30.29
CA ARG A 98 2.96 -22.37 -29.69
C ARG A 98 3.07 -22.60 -28.18
N LEU A 99 3.78 -21.70 -27.50
CA LEU A 99 4.03 -21.75 -26.05
C LEU A 99 3.41 -20.55 -25.33
N VAL A 100 3.05 -20.75 -24.07
CA VAL A 100 2.57 -19.69 -23.17
C VAL A 100 3.58 -19.49 -22.06
N HIS A 101 4.15 -18.30 -21.97
CA HIS A 101 5.05 -17.91 -20.89
C HIS A 101 4.25 -17.17 -19.82
N VAL A 102 4.23 -17.73 -18.62
CA VAL A 102 3.54 -17.17 -17.45
C VAL A 102 4.57 -16.65 -16.47
N PHE A 103 4.45 -15.38 -16.09
CA PHE A 103 5.24 -14.81 -15.01
C PHE A 103 4.71 -15.32 -13.67
N ARG A 104 5.54 -16.02 -12.90
CA ARG A 104 5.21 -16.51 -11.56
C ARG A 104 6.17 -15.89 -10.55
N LEU A 105 5.64 -15.38 -9.44
CA LEU A 105 6.40 -15.07 -8.24
C LEU A 105 6.58 -16.37 -7.44
N ASN A 106 7.83 -16.77 -7.18
CA ASN A 106 8.15 -17.87 -6.25
C ASN A 106 8.05 -17.40 -4.80
#